data_AF-A0A976HKS7-F1
#
_entry.id   AF-A0A976HKS7-F1
#
_cell.length_a   1.000
_cell.length_b   1.000
_cell.length_c   1.000
_cell.angle_alpha   90.00
_cell.angle_beta   90.00
_cell.angle_gamma   90.00
#
_symmetry.space_group_name_H-M   'P 1'
#
loop_
_entity.id
_entity.type
_entity.pdbx_description
1 polymer ?
#
loop_
_entity_poly.entity_id
_entity_poly.type
_entity_poly.pdbx_seq_one_letter_code
_entity_poly.pdbx_strand_id
1 'polypeptide(L)'
;MTEYWELASYVVTVLGLPLAIGIFLWQEVKERANEEEEGYQLLSNAYNDFLKIVLVHPDLHLRTNEPLPNPTPEQNERMLVIFDMLISLFERAYLVAYSDSMTVQQKRQWNSWDDYMREWCRREDFHNALPLLLRGEDPDFQLYIRRLAHEERGSAMQMV
;
A
#
# COMPACT_ATOMS: atom_id res chain seq x y z
N MET A 1 1.55 -38.18 50.45
CA MET A 1 2.43 -37.71 49.35
C MET A 1 1.68 -37.58 48.03
N THR A 2 0.82 -38.55 47.67
CA THR A 2 -0.05 -38.51 46.48
C THR A 2 -1.04 -37.33 46.44
N GLU A 3 -1.66 -36.96 47.57
CA GLU A 3 -2.63 -35.84 47.63
C GLU A 3 -2.03 -34.48 47.23
N TYR A 4 -0.75 -34.23 47.55
CA TYR A 4 -0.05 -33.01 47.15
C TYR A 4 0.14 -32.94 45.63
N TRP A 5 0.39 -34.08 44.98
CA TRP A 5 0.54 -34.16 43.53
C TRP A 5 -0.81 -34.04 42.80
N GLU A 6 -1.89 -34.56 43.38
CA GLU A 6 -3.24 -34.39 42.85
C GLU A 6 -3.73 -32.94 42.98
N LEU A 7 -3.51 -32.29 44.13
CA LEU A 7 -3.84 -30.87 44.28
C LEU A 7 -3.04 -30.00 43.30
N ALA A 8 -1.75 -30.29 43.10
CA ALA A 8 -0.92 -29.59 42.13
C ALA A 8 -1.42 -29.77 40.69
N SER A 9 -1.88 -30.97 40.30
CA SER A 9 -2.45 -31.18 38.97
C SER A 9 -3.75 -30.41 38.78
N TYR A 10 -4.65 -30.38 39.77
CA TYR A 10 -5.85 -29.56 39.72
C TYR A 10 -5.55 -28.07 39.59
N VAL A 11 -4.57 -27.55 40.33
CA VAL A 11 -4.14 -26.15 40.22
C VAL A 11 -3.61 -25.84 38.82
N VAL A 12 -2.77 -26.71 38.24
CA VAL A 12 -2.25 -26.54 36.88
C VAL A 12 -3.36 -26.61 35.83
N THR A 13 -4.35 -27.50 35.98
CA THR A 13 -5.45 -27.60 35.02
C THR A 13 -6.42 -26.43 35.13
N VAL A 14 -6.75 -26.00 36.35
CA VAL A 14 -7.73 -24.93 36.60
C VAL A 14 -7.13 -23.53 36.36
N LEU A 15 -5.85 -23.32 36.66
CA LEU A 15 -5.20 -22.02 36.46
C LEU A 15 -4.33 -21.99 35.20
N GLY A 16 -3.56 -23.06 34.96
CA GLY A 16 -2.60 -23.12 33.86
C GLY A 16 -3.27 -23.17 32.49
N LEU A 17 -4.36 -23.92 32.30
CA LEU A 17 -5.04 -23.96 31.00
C LEU A 17 -5.71 -22.62 30.64
N PRO A 18 -6.50 -21.96 31.54
CA PRO A 18 -7.02 -20.63 31.23
C PRO A 18 -5.92 -19.58 31.04
N LEU A 19 -4.82 -19.65 31.80
CA LEU A 19 -3.67 -18.76 31.61
C LEU A 19 -3.02 -18.98 30.23
N ALA A 20 -2.83 -20.23 29.81
CA ALA A 20 -2.27 -20.57 28.50
C ALA A 20 -3.17 -20.06 27.37
N ILE A 21 -4.49 -20.23 27.47
CA ILE A 21 -5.47 -19.69 26.52
C ILE A 21 -5.38 -18.16 26.49
N GLY A 22 -5.30 -17.51 27.66
CA GLY A 22 -5.19 -16.05 27.75
C GLY A 22 -3.92 -15.51 27.09
N ILE A 23 -2.77 -16.17 27.33
CA ILE A 23 -1.49 -15.82 26.70
C ILE A 23 -1.57 -16.03 25.18
N PHE A 24 -2.16 -17.14 24.72
CA PHE A 24 -2.32 -17.44 23.31
C PHE A 24 -3.15 -16.37 22.58
N LEU A 25 -4.31 -15.99 23.14
CA LEU A 25 -5.15 -14.94 22.55
C LEU A 25 -4.43 -13.57 22.52
N TRP A 26 -3.66 -13.26 23.56
CA TRP A 26 -2.87 -12.03 23.60
C TRP A 26 -1.73 -12.04 22.56
N GLN A 27 -1.07 -13.19 22.38
CA GLN A 27 -0.04 -13.37 21.36
C GLN A 27 -0.64 -13.22 19.96
N GLU A 28 -1.78 -13.83 19.67
CA GLU A 28 -2.42 -13.76 18.34
C GLU A 28 -2.79 -12.32 17.96
N VAL A 29 -3.31 -11.53 18.90
CA VAL A 29 -3.59 -10.10 18.66
C VAL A 29 -2.30 -9.31 18.39
N LYS A 30 -1.23 -9.61 19.13
CA LYS A 30 0.06 -8.94 18.97
C LYS A 30 0.74 -9.33 17.64
N GLU A 31 0.67 -10.60 17.25
CA GLU A 31 1.22 -11.09 15.99
C GLU A 31 0.55 -10.43 14.79
N ARG A 32 -0.79 -10.37 14.78
CA ARG A 32 -1.53 -9.68 13.71
C ARG A 32 -1.12 -8.20 13.58
N ALA A 33 -0.99 -7.49 14.71
CA ALA A 33 -0.55 -6.10 14.70
C ALA A 33 0.89 -5.97 14.13
N ASN A 34 1.78 -6.90 14.44
CA ASN A 34 3.14 -6.91 13.92
C ASN A 34 3.19 -7.25 12.43
N GLU A 35 2.40 -8.21 11.96
CA GLU A 35 2.27 -8.54 10.52
C GLU A 35 1.78 -7.33 9.71
N GLU A 36 0.81 -6.57 10.23
CA GLU A 36 0.33 -5.33 9.61
C GLU A 36 1.44 -4.26 9.52
N GLU A 37 2.22 -4.09 10.60
CA GLU A 37 3.37 -3.17 10.61
C GLU A 37 4.47 -3.58 9.63
N GLU A 38 4.77 -4.88 9.54
CA GLU A 38 5.73 -5.43 8.58
C GLU A 38 5.29 -5.20 7.12
N GLY A 39 4.00 -5.45 6.82
CA GLY A 39 3.42 -5.16 5.51
C GLY A 39 3.54 -3.69 5.13
N TYR A 40 3.23 -2.79 6.07
CA TYR A 40 3.40 -1.35 5.87
C TYR A 40 4.86 -0.96 5.63
N GLN A 41 5.79 -1.49 6.44
CA GLN A 41 7.23 -1.23 6.28
C GLN A 41 7.74 -1.70 4.91
N LEU A 42 7.28 -2.87 4.46
CA LEU A 42 7.65 -3.43 3.15
C LEU A 42 7.19 -2.53 2.00
N LEU A 43 5.93 -2.08 2.03
CA LEU A 43 5.39 -1.15 1.03
C LEU A 43 6.13 0.20 1.05
N SER A 44 6.40 0.73 2.24
CA SER A 44 7.17 1.97 2.41
C SER A 44 8.60 1.85 1.88
N ASN A 45 9.26 0.71 2.08
CA ASN A 45 10.58 0.45 1.53
C ASN A 45 10.55 0.36 0.00
N ALA A 46 9.57 -0.35 -0.57
CA ALA A 46 9.39 -0.43 -2.01
C ALA A 46 9.15 0.94 -2.65
N TYR A 47 8.40 1.83 -1.98
CA TYR A 47 8.24 3.21 -2.41
C TYR A 47 9.53 4.01 -2.36
N ASN A 48 10.33 3.88 -1.29
CA ASN A 48 11.64 4.53 -1.21
C ASN A 48 12.58 4.05 -2.33
N ASP A 49 12.54 2.77 -2.68
CA ASP A 49 13.32 2.23 -3.78
C ASP A 49 12.85 2.77 -5.14
N PHE A 50 11.54 2.90 -5.35
CA PHE A 50 10.99 3.62 -6.50
C PHE A 50 11.49 5.08 -6.57
N LEU A 51 11.48 5.80 -5.44
CA LEU A 51 11.97 7.18 -5.41
C LEU A 51 13.46 7.31 -5.73
N LYS A 52 14.28 6.31 -5.38
CA LYS A 52 15.70 6.26 -5.80
C LYS A 52 15.83 6.13 -7.31
N ILE A 53 14.95 5.36 -7.97
CA ILE A 53 14.92 5.25 -9.44
C ILE A 53 14.56 6.61 -10.06
N VAL A 54 13.52 7.26 -9.54
CA VAL A 54 13.15 8.62 -9.98
C VAL A 54 14.31 9.60 -9.80
N LEU A 55 15.04 9.51 -8.69
CA LEU A 55 16.17 10.38 -8.38
C LEU A 55 17.33 10.25 -9.38
N VAL A 56 17.60 9.05 -9.92
CA VAL A 56 18.65 8.82 -10.92
C VAL A 56 18.20 9.12 -12.36
N HIS A 57 16.93 9.46 -12.57
CA HIS A 57 16.36 9.90 -13.85
C HIS A 57 15.80 11.32 -13.80
N PRO A 58 16.60 12.33 -13.39
CA PRO A 58 16.12 13.71 -13.26
C PRO A 58 15.71 14.31 -14.60
N ASP A 59 16.25 13.82 -15.71
CA ASP A 59 15.94 14.26 -17.07
C ASP A 59 14.50 13.98 -17.50
N LEU A 60 13.79 13.08 -16.81
CA LEU A 60 12.40 12.72 -17.07
C LEU A 60 11.39 13.65 -16.36
N HIS A 61 11.86 14.55 -15.51
CA HIS A 61 11.06 15.52 -14.76
C HIS A 61 9.94 14.86 -13.92
N LEU A 62 10.12 13.63 -13.46
CA LEU A 62 9.09 12.81 -12.81
C LEU A 62 8.62 13.34 -11.44
N ARG A 63 9.35 14.28 -10.83
CA ARG A 63 8.99 14.89 -9.54
C ARG A 63 8.06 16.10 -9.67
N THR A 64 8.05 16.75 -10.83
CA THR A 64 7.18 17.90 -11.10
C THR A 64 5.84 17.43 -11.66
N ASN A 65 4.77 18.18 -11.39
CA ASN A 65 3.45 17.88 -11.98
C ASN A 65 3.40 18.19 -13.48
N GLU A 66 4.30 19.02 -13.98
CA GLU A 66 4.41 19.33 -15.39
C GLU A 66 5.10 18.18 -16.15
N PRO A 67 4.48 17.65 -17.22
CA PRO A 67 5.11 16.67 -18.10
C PRO A 67 6.37 17.22 -18.77
N LEU A 68 7.30 16.32 -19.12
CA LEU A 68 8.47 16.69 -19.90
C LEU A 68 8.03 17.16 -21.31
N PRO A 69 8.41 18.37 -21.77
CA PRO A 69 8.06 18.83 -23.11
C PRO A 69 8.89 18.10 -24.18
N ASN A 70 8.22 17.52 -25.19
CA ASN A 70 8.84 16.84 -26.33
C ASN A 70 9.87 15.76 -25.95
N PRO A 71 9.48 14.73 -25.17
CA PRO A 71 10.37 13.65 -24.76
C PRO A 71 10.93 12.90 -25.98
N THR A 72 12.22 12.52 -25.91
CA THR A 72 12.81 11.63 -26.91
C THR A 72 12.16 10.24 -26.86
N PRO A 73 12.25 9.42 -27.93
CA PRO A 73 11.74 8.05 -27.89
C PRO A 73 12.28 7.23 -26.71
N GLU A 74 13.58 7.36 -26.42
CA GLU A 74 14.23 6.71 -25.28
C GLU A 74 13.68 7.21 -23.92
N GLN A 75 13.39 8.51 -23.80
CA GLN A 75 12.76 9.06 -22.59
C GLN A 75 11.34 8.51 -22.39
N ASN A 76 10.56 8.41 -23.48
CA ASN A 76 9.23 7.80 -23.42
C ASN A 76 9.28 6.34 -22.97
N GLU A 77 10.21 5.54 -23.52
CA GLU A 77 10.38 4.14 -23.11
C GLU A 77 10.73 4.02 -21.63
N ARG A 78 11.68 4.82 -21.14
CA ARG A 78 12.06 4.83 -19.71
C ARG A 78 10.90 5.26 -18.82
N MET A 79 10.15 6.29 -19.21
CA MET A 79 8.98 6.74 -18.46
C MET A 79 7.90 5.67 -18.39
N LEU A 80 7.61 4.98 -19.48
CA LEU A 80 6.63 3.89 -19.49
C LEU A 80 7.03 2.76 -18.54
N VAL A 81 8.31 2.35 -18.53
CA VAL A 81 8.81 1.35 -17.57
C VAL A 81 8.67 1.83 -16.14
N ILE A 82 9.02 3.10 -15.86
CA ILE A 82 8.91 3.65 -14.51
C ILE A 82 7.43 3.76 -14.07
N PHE A 83 6.52 4.13 -14.98
CA PHE A 83 5.09 4.16 -14.70
C PHE A 83 4.52 2.76 -14.46
N ASP A 84 4.99 1.76 -15.21
CA ASP A 84 4.62 0.35 -15.01
C ASP A 84 5.04 -0.13 -13.61
N MET A 85 6.29 0.15 -13.20
CA MET A 85 6.76 -0.13 -11.85
C MET A 85 5.92 0.55 -10.77
N LEU A 86 5.50 1.79 -11.01
CA LEU A 86 4.66 2.54 -10.08
C LEU A 86 3.25 1.95 -9.96
N ILE A 87 2.65 1.54 -11.09
CA ILE A 87 1.34 0.91 -11.13
C ILE A 87 1.37 -0.42 -10.37
N SER A 88 2.38 -1.27 -10.58
CA SER A 88 2.52 -2.51 -9.81
C SER A 88 2.71 -2.27 -8.30
N LEU A 89 3.36 -1.17 -7.91
CA LEU A 89 3.48 -0.79 -6.49
C LEU A 89 2.12 -0.34 -5.92
N PHE A 90 1.37 0.45 -6.68
CA PHE A 90 0.04 0.90 -6.27
C PHE A 90 -0.96 -0.26 -6.17
N GLU A 91 -0.93 -1.20 -7.12
CA GLU A 91 -1.74 -2.41 -7.05
C GLU A 91 -1.43 -3.19 -5.76
N ARG A 92 -0.14 -3.42 -5.49
CA ARG A 92 0.27 -4.13 -4.27
C ARG A 92 -0.14 -3.38 -3.00
N ALA A 93 -0.02 -2.05 -2.98
CA ALA A 93 -0.48 -1.25 -1.87
C ALA A 93 -2.00 -1.37 -1.68
N TYR A 94 -2.78 -1.38 -2.77
CA TYR A 94 -4.22 -1.61 -2.73
C TYR A 94 -4.53 -2.99 -2.14
N LEU A 95 -3.95 -4.06 -2.69
CA LEU A 95 -4.24 -5.43 -2.24
C LEU A 95 -3.84 -5.72 -0.78
N VAL A 96 -2.80 -5.05 -0.27
CA VAL A 96 -2.26 -5.30 1.08
C VAL A 96 -2.84 -4.34 2.12
N ALA A 97 -3.04 -3.07 1.77
CA ALA A 97 -3.40 -2.03 2.72
C ALA A 97 -4.85 -1.54 2.58
N TYR A 98 -5.54 -1.79 1.46
CA TYR A 98 -6.95 -1.42 1.29
C TYR A 98 -7.91 -2.48 1.86
N SER A 99 -8.98 -2.01 2.50
CA SER A 99 -10.09 -2.80 3.01
C SER A 99 -11.28 -1.85 3.24
N ASP A 100 -12.50 -2.33 3.04
CA ASP A 100 -13.70 -1.56 3.35
C ASP A 100 -13.88 -1.32 4.85
N SER A 101 -13.29 -2.19 5.70
CA SER A 101 -13.32 -2.09 7.15
C SER A 101 -11.91 -1.94 7.72
N MET A 102 -11.49 -0.69 7.94
CA MET A 102 -10.18 -0.37 8.50
C MET A 102 -10.28 0.18 9.92
N THR A 103 -9.25 -0.11 10.73
CA THR A 103 -8.99 0.62 11.97
C THR A 103 -8.56 2.06 11.66
N VAL A 104 -8.55 2.93 12.68
CA VAL A 104 -8.08 4.32 12.54
C VAL A 104 -6.63 4.38 12.04
N GLN A 105 -5.78 3.45 12.48
CA GLN A 105 -4.37 3.40 12.09
C GLN A 105 -4.21 2.96 10.63
N GLN A 106 -4.88 1.88 10.22
CA GLN A 106 -4.87 1.39 8.85
C GLN A 106 -5.39 2.46 7.88
N LYS A 107 -6.47 3.15 8.24
CA LYS A 107 -7.01 4.25 7.43
C LYS A 107 -6.01 5.39 7.23
N ARG A 108 -5.23 5.74 8.26
CA ARG A 108 -4.16 6.76 8.12
C ARG A 108 -3.05 6.30 7.18
N GLN A 109 -2.65 5.04 7.26
CA GLN A 109 -1.65 4.47 6.34
C GLN A 109 -2.17 4.43 4.91
N TRP A 110 -3.43 4.02 4.72
CA TRP A 110 -4.08 4.01 3.41
C TRP A 110 -4.21 5.39 2.81
N ASN A 111 -4.59 6.40 3.60
CA ASN A 111 -4.70 7.77 3.12
C ASN A 111 -3.40 8.28 2.47
N SER A 112 -2.22 7.92 3.01
CA SER A 112 -0.95 8.27 2.38
C SER A 112 -0.80 7.66 0.99
N TRP A 113 -1.21 6.40 0.80
CA TRP A 113 -1.22 5.74 -0.50
C TRP A 113 -2.23 6.34 -1.45
N ASP A 114 -3.44 6.66 -0.96
CA ASP A 114 -4.46 7.36 -1.75
C ASP A 114 -3.94 8.71 -2.25
N ASP A 115 -3.32 9.49 -1.36
CA ASP A 115 -2.74 10.80 -1.71
C ASP A 115 -1.63 10.66 -2.76
N TYR A 116 -0.75 9.66 -2.64
CA TYR A 116 0.27 9.38 -3.66
C TYR A 116 -0.35 9.02 -5.01
N MET A 117 -1.37 8.15 -5.04
CA MET A 117 -2.07 7.81 -6.29
C MET A 117 -2.72 9.05 -6.91
N ARG A 118 -3.34 9.91 -6.11
CA ARG A 118 -3.94 11.18 -6.56
C ARG A 118 -2.90 12.11 -7.17
N GLU A 119 -1.76 12.29 -6.52
CA GLU A 119 -0.67 13.14 -7.04
C GLU A 119 -0.22 12.70 -8.43
N TRP A 120 0.01 11.40 -8.63
CA TRP A 120 0.39 10.88 -9.94
C TRP A 120 -0.74 10.97 -10.97
N CYS A 121 -1.99 10.75 -10.56
CA CYS A 121 -3.16 10.89 -11.43
C CYS A 121 -3.39 12.32 -11.95
N ARG A 122 -2.85 13.36 -11.27
CA ARG A 122 -2.90 14.76 -11.73
C ARG A 122 -1.95 15.02 -12.90
N ARG A 123 -0.92 14.20 -13.07
CA ARG A 123 0.09 14.36 -14.13
C ARG A 123 -0.48 13.89 -15.47
N GLU A 124 -0.40 14.74 -16.48
CA GLU A 124 -1.10 14.51 -17.76
C GLU A 124 -0.60 13.27 -18.52
N ASP A 125 0.72 13.11 -18.60
CA ASP A 125 1.37 11.96 -19.27
C ASP A 125 1.09 10.63 -18.57
N PHE A 126 1.10 10.60 -17.23
CA PHE A 126 0.72 9.42 -16.45
C PHE A 126 -0.74 9.07 -16.68
N HIS A 127 -1.65 10.05 -16.59
CA HIS A 127 -3.07 9.86 -16.86
C HIS A 127 -3.31 9.29 -18.26
N ASN A 128 -2.64 9.84 -19.28
CA ASN A 128 -2.78 9.39 -20.66
C ASN A 128 -2.20 7.98 -20.87
N ALA A 129 -1.23 7.55 -20.07
CA ALA A 129 -0.67 6.21 -20.09
C ALA A 129 -1.52 5.15 -19.35
N LEU A 130 -2.38 5.55 -18.40
CA LEU A 130 -3.21 4.64 -17.59
C LEU A 130 -3.95 3.55 -18.40
N PRO A 131 -4.61 3.83 -19.55
CA PRO A 131 -5.31 2.79 -20.30
C PRO A 131 -4.41 1.67 -20.83
N LEU A 132 -3.12 1.96 -21.05
CA LEU A 132 -2.12 0.98 -21.42
C LEU A 132 -1.59 0.24 -20.17
N LEU A 133 -1.24 0.99 -19.13
CA LEU A 133 -0.60 0.46 -17.92
C LEU A 133 -1.53 -0.44 -17.10
N LEU A 134 -2.83 -0.19 -17.10
CA LEU A 134 -3.81 -0.96 -16.31
C LEU A 134 -4.19 -2.31 -16.94
N ARG A 135 -3.52 -2.75 -18.00
CA ARG A 135 -3.87 -4.01 -18.68
C ARG A 135 -3.29 -5.21 -17.93
N GLY A 136 -4.16 -5.99 -17.32
CA GLY A 136 -3.77 -7.22 -16.62
C GLY A 136 -3.66 -7.06 -15.11
N GLU A 137 -3.77 -5.83 -14.62
CA GLU A 137 -3.87 -5.51 -13.18
C GLU A 137 -5.21 -5.99 -12.59
N ASP A 138 -5.28 -6.06 -11.27
CA ASP A 138 -6.48 -6.41 -10.52
C ASP A 138 -7.71 -5.55 -10.90
N PRO A 139 -8.89 -6.15 -11.19
CA PRO A 139 -10.07 -5.39 -11.61
C PRO A 139 -10.55 -4.34 -10.61
N ASP A 140 -10.46 -4.61 -9.31
CA ASP A 140 -10.93 -3.68 -8.27
C ASP A 140 -9.97 -2.50 -8.13
N PHE A 141 -8.65 -2.77 -8.19
CA PHE A 141 -7.64 -1.73 -8.27
C PHE A 141 -7.80 -0.87 -9.54
N GLN A 142 -8.06 -1.48 -10.71
CA GLN A 142 -8.30 -0.74 -11.94
C GLN A 142 -9.49 0.23 -11.81
N LEU A 143 -10.59 -0.22 -11.19
CA LEU A 143 -11.75 0.64 -10.93
C LEU A 143 -11.39 1.78 -9.98
N TYR A 144 -10.64 1.46 -8.92
CA TYR A 144 -10.21 2.41 -7.90
C TYR A 144 -9.38 3.56 -8.49
N ILE A 145 -8.30 3.24 -9.20
CA ILE A 145 -7.38 4.25 -9.75
C ILE A 145 -7.99 5.02 -10.93
N ARG A 146 -8.88 4.40 -11.72
CA ARG A 146 -9.64 5.13 -12.75
C ARG A 146 -10.60 6.15 -12.16
N ARG A 147 -11.25 5.81 -11.05
CA ARG A 147 -12.11 6.75 -10.32
C ARG A 147 -11.29 7.93 -9.80
N LEU A 148 -10.16 7.67 -9.17
CA LEU A 148 -9.21 8.69 -8.71
C LEU A 148 -8.78 9.62 -9.86
N ALA A 149 -8.34 9.04 -10.98
CA ALA A 149 -7.92 9.79 -12.16
C ALA A 149 -9.03 10.68 -12.73
N HIS A 150 -10.29 10.24 -12.66
CA HIS A 150 -11.45 11.04 -13.07
C HIS A 150 -11.75 12.17 -12.06
N GLU A 151 -11.71 11.88 -10.76
CA GLU A 151 -11.95 12.86 -9.69
C GLU A 151 -10.94 14.03 -9.76
N GLU A 152 -9.67 13.73 -9.96
CA GLU A 152 -8.62 14.76 -10.03
C GLU A 152 -8.75 15.62 -11.29
N ARG A 153 -9.14 15.05 -12.44
CA ARG A 153 -9.45 15.85 -13.66
C ARG A 153 -10.68 16.73 -13.48
N GLY A 154 -11.75 16.21 -12.89
CA GLY A 154 -12.97 16.96 -12.63
C GLY A 154 -12.75 18.12 -11.65
N SER A 155 -11.89 17.92 -10.66
CA SER A 155 -11.50 18.94 -9.67
C SER A 155 -10.62 20.03 -10.29
N ALA A 156 -9.69 19.67 -11.17
CA ALA A 156 -8.86 20.64 -11.90
C ALA A 156 -9.70 21.57 -12.81
N MET A 157 -10.78 21.07 -13.41
CA MET A 157 -11.71 21.87 -14.24
C MET A 157 -12.61 22.82 -13.45
N GLN A 158 -12.75 22.67 -12.13
CA GLN A 158 -13.57 23.55 -11.29
C GLN A 158 -12.77 24.69 -10.63
N MET A 159 -11.43 24.60 -10.64
CA MET A 159 -10.53 25.62 -10.07
C MET A 159 -9.97 26.61 -11.11
N VAL A 160 -10.38 26.49 -12.37
CA VAL A 160 -10.02 27.39 -13.50
C VAL A 160 -11.26 28.18 -13.92
#